data_AF-M2P724-F1
#
_entry.id   AF-M2P724-F1
#
_cell.length_a   1.000
_cell.length_b   1.000
_cell.length_c   1.000
_cell.angle_alpha   90.00
_cell.angle_beta   90.00
_cell.angle_gamma   90.00
#
_symmetry.space_group_name_H-M   'P 1'
#
loop_
_entity.id
_entity.type
_entity.pdbx_description
1 polymer ?
#
loop_
_entity_poly.entity_id
_entity_poly.type
_entity_poly.pdbx_seq_one_letter_code
_entity_poly.pdbx_strand_id
1 'polypeptide(L)'
;MSVFLSTDAMYPLVQGTCGALVVAMALSSVVLGCTILQAYYYFDRFKSDGTYLKVFVVALVAFDMADTISAILIVWWYTVLHYGDFDSLARLPLVIGVEVGLASVVTLMAHSFFVVRVWYIGGRNFGVPGVIRP
;
A
#
# COMPACT_ATOMS: atom_id res chain seq x y z
N MET A 1 18.77 39.29 -1.86
CA MET A 1 18.21 38.88 -3.16
C MET A 1 18.53 37.41 -3.50
N SER A 2 19.61 36.81 -2.99
CA SER A 2 19.92 35.38 -3.11
C SER A 2 19.08 34.45 -2.19
N VAL A 3 18.59 34.95 -1.05
CA VAL A 3 17.73 34.17 -0.14
C VAL A 3 16.36 33.87 -0.75
N PHE A 4 15.77 34.83 -1.48
CA PHE A 4 14.45 34.65 -2.11
C PHE A 4 14.47 33.55 -3.18
N LEU A 5 15.50 33.53 -4.05
CA LEU A 5 15.69 32.49 -5.07
C LEU A 5 15.85 31.07 -4.49
N SER A 6 16.35 30.94 -3.26
CA SER A 6 16.44 29.64 -2.57
C SER A 6 15.07 29.18 -2.07
N THR A 7 14.28 30.05 -1.42
CA THR A 7 12.93 29.70 -0.97
C THR A 7 12.01 29.32 -2.11
N ASP A 8 12.06 30.05 -3.23
CA ASP A 8 11.20 29.81 -4.40
C ASP A 8 11.38 28.41 -5.00
N ALA A 9 12.60 27.85 -4.90
CA ALA A 9 12.91 26.48 -5.31
C ALA A 9 12.60 25.43 -4.23
N MET A 10 12.68 25.80 -2.94
CA MET A 10 12.47 24.90 -1.81
C MET A 10 10.98 24.61 -1.55
N TYR A 11 10.11 25.61 -1.70
CA TYR A 11 8.66 25.47 -1.54
C TYR A 11 8.03 24.35 -2.39
N PRO A 12 8.23 24.30 -3.72
CA PRO A 12 7.65 23.25 -4.56
C PRO A 12 8.22 21.87 -4.24
N LEU A 13 9.49 21.78 -3.80
CA LEU A 13 10.12 20.51 -3.42
C LEU A 13 9.48 19.92 -2.17
N VAL A 14 9.29 20.72 -1.12
CA VAL A 14 8.65 20.26 0.11
C VAL A 14 7.19 19.93 -0.13
N GLN A 15 6.46 20.80 -0.84
CA GLN A 15 5.06 20.54 -1.16
C GLN A 15 4.90 19.28 -2.03
N GLY A 16 5.78 19.07 -3.00
CA GLY A 16 5.79 17.89 -3.85
C GLY A 16 6.07 16.61 -3.06
N THR A 17 7.16 16.56 -2.30
CA THR A 17 7.59 15.35 -1.60
C THR A 17 6.78 15.10 -0.34
N CYS A 18 6.79 16.02 0.63
CA CYS A 18 6.10 15.82 1.90
C CYS A 18 4.58 15.79 1.72
N GLY A 19 4.05 16.63 0.81
CA GLY A 19 2.63 16.61 0.47
C GLY A 19 2.22 15.27 -0.17
N ALA A 20 2.99 14.76 -1.13
CA ALA A 20 2.70 13.45 -1.73
C ALA A 20 2.80 12.31 -0.71
N LEU A 21 3.79 12.33 0.19
CA LEU A 21 3.93 11.30 1.23
C LEU A 21 2.74 11.27 2.19
N VAL A 22 2.22 12.43 2.60
CA VAL A 22 1.02 12.50 3.46
C VAL A 22 -0.21 11.96 2.74
N VAL A 23 -0.39 12.31 1.46
CA VAL A 23 -1.49 11.79 0.64
C VAL A 23 -1.35 10.27 0.44
N ALA A 24 -0.14 9.78 0.15
CA ALA A 24 0.14 8.36 -0.01
C ALA A 24 -0.19 7.60 1.28
N MET A 25 0.29 8.05 2.44
CA MET A 25 -0.02 7.46 3.75
C MET A 25 -1.54 7.40 4.02
N ALA A 26 -2.27 8.47 3.70
CA ALA A 26 -3.72 8.50 3.86
C ALA A 26 -4.41 7.48 2.95
N LEU A 27 -3.99 7.39 1.69
CA LEU A 27 -4.52 6.40 0.74
C LEU A 27 -4.19 4.97 1.17
N SER A 28 -2.95 4.68 1.60
CA SER A 28 -2.56 3.37 2.12
C SER A 28 -3.42 2.97 3.32
N SER A 29 -3.73 3.92 4.22
CA SER A 29 -4.62 3.66 5.36
C SER A 29 -6.05 3.29 4.92
N VAL A 30 -6.57 3.90 3.86
CA VAL A 30 -7.87 3.55 3.28
C VAL A 30 -7.82 2.15 2.65
N VAL A 31 -6.75 1.85 1.90
CA VAL A 31 -6.55 0.52 1.30
C VAL A 31 -6.50 -0.55 2.37
N LEU A 32 -5.78 -0.33 3.48
CA LEU A 32 -5.77 -1.24 4.62
C LEU A 32 -7.18 -1.50 5.17
N GLY A 33 -8.02 -0.45 5.28
CA GLY A 33 -9.42 -0.59 5.66
C GLY A 33 -10.20 -1.50 4.70
N CYS A 34 -9.99 -1.34 3.39
CA CYS A 34 -10.57 -2.22 2.38
C CYS A 34 -10.05 -3.66 2.51
N THR A 35 -8.75 -3.87 2.72
CA THR A 35 -8.13 -5.19 2.88
C THR A 35 -8.69 -5.93 4.10
N ILE A 36 -8.87 -5.23 5.24
CA ILE A 36 -9.48 -5.80 6.44
C ILE A 36 -10.93 -6.20 6.17
N LEU A 37 -11.71 -5.35 5.49
CA LEU A 37 -13.09 -5.65 5.15
C LEU A 37 -13.19 -6.86 4.20
N GLN A 38 -12.30 -6.95 3.20
CA GLN A 38 -12.20 -8.10 2.30
C GLN A 38 -11.87 -9.39 3.06
N ALA A 39 -10.92 -9.33 4.00
CA ALA A 39 -10.58 -10.44 4.87
C ALA A 39 -11.77 -10.87 5.74
N TYR A 40 -12.50 -9.92 6.31
CA TYR A 40 -13.71 -10.19 7.09
C TYR A 40 -14.77 -10.92 6.26
N TYR A 41 -15.09 -10.43 5.07
CA TYR A 41 -16.04 -11.10 4.16
C TYR A 41 -15.58 -12.50 3.77
N TYR A 42 -14.28 -12.70 3.56
CA TYR A 42 -13.71 -14.00 3.26
C TYR A 42 -13.94 -14.99 4.42
N PHE A 43 -13.64 -14.59 5.66
CA PHE A 43 -13.85 -15.46 6.84
C PHE A 43 -15.33 -15.74 7.12
N ASP A 44 -16.23 -14.82 6.83
CA ASP A 44 -17.67 -15.05 7.02
C ASP A 44 -18.25 -16.01 5.97
N ARG A 45 -17.89 -15.82 4.70
CA ARG A 45 -18.49 -16.56 3.58
C ARG A 45 -17.85 -17.92 3.34
N PHE A 46 -16.54 -18.06 3.57
CA PHE A 46 -15.76 -19.25 3.23
C PHE A 46 -15.27 -20.00 4.48
N LYS A 47 -16.20 -20.30 5.39
CA LYS A 47 -15.90 -20.99 6.67
C LYS A 47 -15.29 -22.39 6.46
N SER A 48 -15.66 -23.07 5.37
CA SER A 48 -15.22 -24.43 5.01
C SER A 48 -13.88 -24.48 4.27
N ASP A 49 -13.27 -23.34 3.91
CA ASP A 49 -12.02 -23.35 3.14
C ASP A 49 -10.83 -23.82 3.99
N GLY A 50 -9.86 -24.44 3.31
CA GLY A 50 -8.69 -25.03 3.93
C GLY A 50 -7.85 -24.02 4.73
N THR A 51 -7.25 -24.49 5.81
CA THR A 51 -6.44 -23.68 6.74
C THR A 51 -5.32 -22.90 6.04
N TYR A 52 -4.75 -23.44 4.95
CA TYR A 52 -3.74 -22.76 4.13
C TYR A 52 -4.22 -21.39 3.61
N LEU A 53 -5.42 -21.34 3.04
CA LEU A 53 -5.96 -20.10 2.45
C LEU A 53 -6.30 -19.07 3.53
N LYS A 54 -6.75 -19.54 4.70
CA LYS A 54 -6.96 -18.69 5.89
C LYS A 54 -5.65 -18.07 6.39
N VAL A 55 -4.58 -18.87 6.52
CA VAL A 55 -3.25 -18.36 6.92
C VAL A 55 -2.73 -17.36 5.89
N PHE A 56 -2.93 -17.62 4.60
CA PHE A 56 -2.54 -16.71 3.53
C PHE A 56 -3.24 -15.34 3.64
N VAL A 57 -4.55 -15.32 3.90
CA VAL A 57 -5.31 -14.07 4.07
C VAL A 57 -4.85 -13.30 5.31
N VAL A 58 -4.59 -13.98 6.44
CA VAL A 58 -4.04 -13.32 7.64
C VAL A 58 -2.66 -12.73 7.35
N ALA A 59 -1.79 -13.46 6.65
CA ALA A 59 -0.48 -12.98 6.27
C ALA A 59 -0.57 -11.75 5.35
N LEU A 60 -1.49 -11.75 4.39
CA LEU A 60 -1.73 -10.61 3.49
C LEU A 60 -2.10 -9.35 4.30
N VAL A 61 -3.07 -9.47 5.22
CA VAL A 61 -3.45 -8.35 6.10
C VAL A 61 -2.27 -7.87 6.94
N ALA A 62 -1.47 -8.79 7.49
CA ALA A 62 -0.31 -8.42 8.30
C ALA A 62 0.77 -7.67 7.49
N PHE A 63 1.04 -8.09 6.25
CA PHE A 63 1.97 -7.37 5.37
C PHE A 63 1.44 -5.99 4.97
N ASP A 64 0.15 -5.87 4.67
CA ASP A 64 -0.51 -4.60 4.33
C ASP A 64 -0.51 -3.61 5.53
N MET A 65 -0.66 -4.13 6.75
CA MET A 65 -0.49 -3.35 7.98
C MET A 65 0.97 -2.87 8.13
N ALA A 66 1.95 -3.74 7.90
CA ALA A 66 3.36 -3.38 8.01
C ALA A 66 3.78 -2.32 6.97
N ASP A 67 3.24 -2.41 5.76
CA ASP A 67 3.41 -1.39 4.71
C ASP A 67 2.86 -0.03 5.17
N THR A 68 1.61 -0.02 5.64
CA THR A 68 0.96 1.21 6.14
C THR A 68 1.71 1.83 7.33
N ILE A 69 2.22 1.01 8.25
CA ILE A 69 3.05 1.49 9.37
C ILE A 69 4.35 2.11 8.86
N SER A 70 4.97 1.52 7.84
CA SER A 70 6.20 2.05 7.23
C SER A 70 5.93 3.42 6.58
N ALA A 71 4.81 3.58 5.87
CA ALA A 71 4.38 4.87 5.33
C ALA A 71 4.22 5.95 6.42
N ILE A 72 3.62 5.61 7.57
CA ILE A 72 3.49 6.53 8.72
C ILE A 72 4.86 6.92 9.26
N LEU A 73 5.78 5.97 9.41
CA LEU A 73 7.14 6.22 9.90
C LEU A 73 7.94 7.11 8.94
N ILE A 74 7.76 6.95 7.63
CA ILE A 74 8.41 7.79 6.62
C ILE A 74 7.91 9.23 6.74
N VAL A 75 6.60 9.43 6.82
CA VAL A 75 6.00 10.76 7.04
C VAL A 75 6.53 11.38 8.33
N TRP A 76 6.56 10.61 9.44
CA TRP A 76 7.09 11.06 10.72
C TRP A 76 8.57 11.48 10.64
N TRP A 77 9.39 10.73 9.88
CA TRP A 77 10.81 11.02 9.72
C TRP A 77 11.07 12.37 9.04
N TYR A 78 10.35 12.65 7.95
CA TYR A 78 10.49 13.91 7.20
C TYR A 78 9.79 15.10 7.85
N THR A 79 8.64 14.89 8.50
CA THR A 79 7.81 15.99 9.02
C THR A 79 8.10 16.35 10.48
N VAL A 80 8.60 15.42 11.29
CA VAL A 80 8.83 15.64 12.72
C VAL A 80 10.32 15.59 13.05
N LEU A 81 11.02 14.51 12.70
CA LEU A 81 12.42 14.31 13.08
C LEU A 81 13.38 15.27 12.35
N HIS A 82 13.17 15.50 11.05
CA HIS A 82 14.02 16.35 10.21
C HIS A 82 13.28 17.60 9.71
N TYR A 83 12.39 18.14 10.55
CA TYR A 83 11.63 19.33 10.19
C TYR A 83 12.54 20.52 9.89
N GLY A 84 12.41 21.10 8.69
CA GLY A 84 13.20 22.25 8.26
C GLY A 84 14.61 21.92 7.74
N ASP A 85 15.01 20.65 7.74
CA ASP A 85 16.26 20.20 7.13
C ASP A 85 16.02 19.73 5.69
N PHE A 86 16.31 20.61 4.72
CA PHE A 86 16.09 20.33 3.30
C PHE A 86 17.09 19.32 2.71
N ASP A 87 18.25 19.12 3.33
CA ASP A 87 19.21 18.09 2.91
C ASP A 87 18.68 16.69 3.21
N SER A 88 17.81 16.56 4.21
CA SER A 88 17.14 15.30 4.53
C SER A 88 16.19 14.85 3.41
N LEU A 89 15.54 15.78 2.69
CA LEU A 89 14.65 15.48 1.56
C LEU A 89 15.40 14.86 0.38
N ALA A 90 16.69 15.17 0.22
CA ALA A 90 17.53 14.56 -0.81
C ALA A 90 18.01 13.15 -0.44
N ARG A 91 17.80 12.72 0.81
CA ARG A 91 18.20 11.39 1.30
C ARG A 91 16.98 10.48 1.40
N LEU A 92 17.08 9.29 0.81
CA LEU A 92 16.08 8.24 1.00
C LEU A 92 16.40 7.46 2.29
N PRO A 93 15.56 7.52 3.35
CA PRO A 93 15.67 6.62 4.47
C PRO A 93 15.42 5.18 4.00
N LEU A 94 16.13 4.23 4.63
CA LEU A 94 16.00 2.80 4.33
C LEU A 94 14.56 2.29 4.45
N VAL A 95 13.74 2.93 5.29
CA VAL A 95 12.34 2.58 5.50
C VAL A 95 11.52 2.67 4.21
N ILE A 96 11.83 3.60 3.30
CA ILE A 96 11.17 3.68 1.98
C ILE A 96 11.45 2.43 1.15
N GLY A 97 12.69 1.93 1.18
CA GLY A 97 13.01 0.68 0.47
C GLY A 97 12.25 -0.52 1.03
N VAL A 98 12.05 -0.55 2.35
CA VAL A 98 11.26 -1.58 3.03
C VAL A 98 9.77 -1.47 2.66
N GLU A 99 9.20 -0.28 2.72
CA GLU A 99 7.82 0.01 2.30
C GLU A 99 7.57 -0.48 0.86
N VAL A 100 8.37 -0.04 -0.12
CA VAL A 100 8.23 -0.46 -1.52
C VAL A 100 8.33 -1.98 -1.67
N GLY A 101 9.20 -2.62 -0.88
CA GLY A 101 9.30 -4.08 -0.83
C GLY A 101 8.03 -4.75 -0.30
N LEU A 102 7.47 -4.25 0.80
CA LEU A 102 6.24 -4.74 1.40
C LEU A 102 5.04 -4.55 0.45
N ALA A 103 4.86 -3.36 -0.11
CA ALA A 103 3.83 -3.07 -1.10
C ALA A 103 3.89 -4.04 -2.31
N SER A 104 5.11 -4.35 -2.79
CA SER A 104 5.30 -5.30 -3.89
C SER A 104 4.87 -6.71 -3.51
N VAL A 105 5.21 -7.16 -2.30
CA VAL A 105 4.80 -8.48 -1.79
C VAL A 105 3.28 -8.56 -1.63
N VAL A 106 2.65 -7.56 -1.01
CA VAL A 106 1.19 -7.48 -0.85
C VAL A 106 0.51 -7.54 -2.21
N THR A 107 1.02 -6.77 -3.19
CA THR A 107 0.50 -6.74 -4.55
C THR A 107 0.59 -8.11 -5.22
N LEU A 108 1.72 -8.81 -5.10
CA LEU A 108 1.88 -10.16 -5.66
C LEU A 108 0.93 -11.17 -5.00
N MET A 109 0.76 -11.08 -3.69
CA MET A 109 -0.19 -11.92 -2.94
C MET A 109 -1.63 -11.68 -3.40
N ALA A 110 -2.04 -10.41 -3.52
CA ALA A 110 -3.38 -10.02 -3.97
C ALA A 110 -3.66 -10.49 -5.40
N HIS A 111 -2.71 -10.29 -6.32
CA HIS A 111 -2.85 -10.78 -7.70
C HIS A 111 -2.94 -12.31 -7.76
N SER A 112 -2.13 -13.02 -6.98
CA SER A 112 -2.17 -14.49 -6.93
C SER A 112 -3.55 -14.97 -6.47
N PHE A 113 -4.14 -14.33 -5.46
CA PHE A 113 -5.49 -14.64 -5.02
C PHE A 113 -6.55 -14.37 -6.10
N PHE A 114 -6.44 -13.23 -6.79
CA PHE A 114 -7.37 -12.88 -7.87
C PHE A 114 -7.30 -13.88 -9.03
N VAL A 115 -6.09 -14.31 -9.44
CA VAL A 115 -5.91 -15.32 -10.49
C VAL A 115 -6.55 -16.65 -10.10
N VAL A 116 -6.31 -17.12 -8.88
CA VAL A 116 -6.91 -18.37 -8.37
C VAL A 116 -8.44 -18.26 -8.35
N ARG A 117 -8.98 -17.17 -7.82
CA ARG A 117 -10.43 -16.93 -7.77
C ARG A 117 -11.01 -16.91 -9.20
N VAL A 118 -10.40 -16.15 -10.13
CA VAL A 118 -10.86 -16.08 -11.51
C VAL A 118 -10.85 -17.46 -12.17
N TRP A 119 -9.82 -18.27 -11.93
CA TRP A 119 -9.72 -19.62 -12.47
C TRP A 119 -10.86 -20.54 -11.98
N TYR A 120 -11.20 -20.48 -10.69
CA TYR A 120 -12.29 -21.27 -10.14
C TYR A 120 -13.68 -20.85 -10.67
N ILE A 121 -13.91 -19.55 -10.88
CA ILE A 121 -15.22 -19.06 -11.35
C ILE A 121 -15.35 -19.09 -12.87
N GLY A 122 -14.24 -19.00 -13.60
CA GLY A 122 -14.20 -19.06 -15.07
C GLY A 122 -14.43 -20.44 -15.66
N GLY A 123 -14.64 -21.49 -14.85
CA GLY A 123 -15.07 -22.81 -15.32
C GLY A 123 -14.26 -23.34 -16.51
N ARG A 124 -12.92 -23.44 -16.39
CA ARG A 124 -12.03 -24.03 -17.41
C ARG A 124 -12.13 -23.45 -18.84
N ASN A 125 -12.83 -22.33 -19.06
CA ASN A 125 -13.04 -21.73 -20.38
C ASN A 125 -12.33 -20.37 -20.45
N PHE A 126 -11.22 -20.32 -21.18
CA PHE A 126 -10.23 -19.22 -21.24
C PHE A 126 -10.76 -17.93 -21.90
N GLY A 127 -12.07 -17.76 -22.11
CA GLY A 127 -12.63 -16.88 -23.14
C GLY A 127 -13.62 -15.78 -22.75
N VAL A 128 -14.13 -15.67 -21.52
CA VAL A 128 -15.12 -14.60 -21.24
C VAL A 128 -15.13 -14.10 -19.79
N PRO A 129 -14.48 -12.96 -19.48
CA PRO A 129 -14.76 -12.18 -18.28
C PRO A 129 -15.71 -11.02 -18.62
N GLY A 130 -16.75 -11.26 -19.42
CA GLY A 130 -17.63 -10.18 -19.94
C GLY A 130 -19.13 -10.34 -19.65
N VAL A 131 -19.59 -11.51 -19.21
CA VAL A 131 -21.03 -11.75 -18.99
C VAL A 131 -21.24 -12.33 -17.60
N ILE A 132 -21.16 -11.45 -16.60
CA ILE A 132 -21.87 -11.65 -15.35
C ILE A 132 -23.35 -11.45 -15.69
N ARG A 133 -24.12 -12.54 -15.72
CA ARG A 133 -25.58 -12.45 -15.70
C ARG A 133 -26.02 -11.98 -14.29
N PRO A 134 -27.07 -11.16 -14.19
CA PRO A 134 -27.56 -10.58 -12.94
C PRO A 134 -28.00 -11.64 -11.93
#